data_AF-A0AAE2ZNQ4-F1
#
_entry.id   AF-A0AAE2ZNQ4-F1
#
_cell.length_a   1.000
_cell.length_b   1.000
_cell.length_c   1.000
_cell.angle_alpha   90.00
_cell.angle_beta   90.00
_cell.angle_gamma   90.00
#
_symmetry.space_group_name_H-M   'P 1'
#
loop_
_entity.id
_entity.type
_entity.pdbx_description
1 polymer ?
#
loop_
_entity_poly.entity_id
_entity_poly.type
_entity_poly.pdbx_seq_one_letter_code
_entity_poly.pdbx_strand_id
1 'polypeptide(L)'
;MQFRAIRAMKPAPNHDEASLMASSLHTLSPASFALDSFLAILPERAPMTGEDPGSYSAFHAAMAAALAPASPYEQVIAENLIGVEWELLQQRRMREAGLRRITRQAICKAVVTSRRAAHIAKLAKDVKAHKEAGGDSETFEAELFDEEAAKAAGEHLAARAASANPDKQAGAHEEIAALGMDPVDLMGEAYRSWERAVTVHNEAIVALERRRREVRRYFNALQRKRPAAPREIDHDPTEQ
;
A
#
# COMPACT_ATOMS: atom_id res chain seq x y z
N MET A 1 23.75 58.71 -56.57
CA MET A 1 24.63 58.48 -55.41
C MET A 1 23.78 58.05 -54.23
N GLN A 2 23.79 56.78 -53.85
CA GLN A 2 23.22 56.29 -52.59
C GLN A 2 24.19 55.26 -51.99
N PHE A 3 24.68 55.56 -50.78
CA PHE A 3 25.61 54.74 -50.00
C PHE A 3 24.85 53.61 -49.29
N ARG A 4 25.36 52.38 -49.38
CA ARG A 4 24.94 51.22 -48.59
C ARG A 4 25.69 51.20 -47.26
N ALA A 5 24.96 51.08 -46.15
CA ALA A 5 25.50 51.01 -44.79
C ALA A 5 26.21 49.67 -44.53
N ILE A 6 27.40 49.74 -43.93
CA ILE A 6 28.18 48.61 -43.44
C ILE A 6 27.66 48.22 -42.06
N ARG A 7 27.17 46.98 -41.92
CA ARG A 7 26.75 46.39 -40.65
C ARG A 7 28.00 45.93 -39.90
N ALA A 8 28.32 46.57 -38.78
CA ALA A 8 29.40 46.15 -37.90
C ALA A 8 29.09 44.77 -37.29
N MET A 9 29.96 43.78 -37.56
CA MET A 9 29.96 42.49 -36.89
C MET A 9 30.48 42.68 -35.46
N LYS A 10 29.68 42.28 -34.48
CA LYS A 10 30.08 42.15 -33.08
C LYS A 10 31.16 41.05 -32.98
N PRO A 11 32.29 41.26 -32.28
CA PRO A 11 33.29 40.22 -32.10
C PRO A 11 32.72 39.07 -31.25
N ALA A 12 33.13 37.84 -31.58
CA ALA A 12 32.80 36.63 -30.82
C ALA A 12 33.38 36.73 -29.40
N PRO A 13 32.70 36.17 -28.38
CA PRO A 13 33.19 36.23 -27.00
C PRO A 13 34.47 35.40 -26.87
N ASN A 14 35.45 35.94 -26.15
CA ASN A 14 36.73 35.31 -25.90
C ASN A 14 36.56 34.02 -25.07
N HIS A 15 37.47 33.06 -25.27
CA HIS A 15 37.49 31.76 -24.59
C HIS A 15 37.44 31.84 -23.05
N ASP A 16 37.84 32.96 -22.45
CA ASP A 16 37.77 33.20 -21.00
C ASP A 16 36.34 33.47 -20.49
N GLU A 17 35.47 34.12 -21.28
CA GLU A 17 34.08 34.36 -20.89
C GLU A 17 33.25 33.06 -20.94
N ALA A 18 33.56 32.17 -21.88
CA ALA A 18 32.93 30.85 -21.95
C ALA A 18 33.34 29.95 -20.76
N SER A 19 34.57 30.09 -20.25
CA SER A 19 35.06 29.38 -19.06
C SER A 19 34.42 29.90 -17.77
N LEU A 20 34.23 31.22 -17.64
CA LEU A 20 33.49 31.85 -16.54
C LEU A 20 31.98 31.55 -16.59
N MET A 21 31.39 31.41 -17.78
CA MET A 21 29.99 30.99 -17.97
C MET A 21 29.76 29.49 -17.76
N ALA A 22 30.77 28.64 -18.04
CA ALA A 22 30.73 27.22 -17.70
C ALA A 22 30.89 26.98 -16.19
N SER A 23 31.63 27.87 -15.51
CA SER A 23 31.82 27.84 -14.06
C SER A 23 30.64 28.46 -13.29
N SER A 24 29.72 29.20 -13.92
CA SER A 24 28.55 29.76 -13.24
C SER A 24 27.37 28.79 -13.09
N LEU A 25 27.49 27.55 -13.58
CA LEU A 25 26.57 26.44 -13.24
C LEU A 25 26.80 25.90 -11.81
N HIS A 26 27.59 26.61 -11.00
CA HIS A 26 27.81 26.35 -9.59
C HIS A 26 26.51 26.45 -8.80
N THR A 27 25.97 25.26 -8.47
CA THR A 27 25.17 24.96 -7.28
C THR A 27 24.02 25.92 -7.02
N LEU A 28 22.87 25.64 -7.63
CA LEU A 28 21.58 26.13 -7.13
C LEU A 28 21.51 25.84 -5.63
N SER A 29 21.60 26.88 -4.81
CA SER A 29 21.50 26.77 -3.36
C SER A 29 20.05 26.99 -2.95
N PRO A 30 19.53 26.28 -1.93
CA PRO A 30 18.19 26.54 -1.43
C PRO A 30 17.93 28.02 -1.08
N ALA A 31 18.96 28.68 -0.55
CA ALA A 31 18.92 30.09 -0.17
C ALA A 31 18.59 31.04 -1.33
N SER A 32 18.96 30.69 -2.59
CA SER A 32 18.60 31.52 -3.75
C SER A 32 17.10 31.52 -4.06
N PHE A 33 16.34 30.61 -3.43
CA PHE A 33 14.89 30.52 -3.52
C PHE A 33 14.20 30.85 -2.19
N ALA A 34 14.91 31.44 -1.22
CA ALA A 34 14.44 31.68 0.15
C ALA A 34 13.98 30.38 0.86
N LEU A 35 14.69 29.28 0.62
CA LEU A 35 14.45 27.99 1.26
C LEU A 35 15.65 27.58 2.11
N ASP A 36 15.40 26.93 3.24
CA ASP A 36 16.45 26.29 4.04
C ASP A 36 16.93 24.97 3.40
N SER A 37 16.05 24.32 2.63
CA SER A 37 16.32 23.12 1.87
C SER A 37 15.33 23.02 0.71
N PHE A 38 15.75 22.42 -0.42
CA PHE A 38 14.81 22.07 -1.48
C PHE A 38 13.72 21.08 -1.03
N LEU A 39 13.93 20.38 0.09
CA LEU A 39 12.91 19.54 0.72
C LEU A 39 11.74 20.35 1.29
N ALA A 40 11.95 21.62 1.65
CA ALA A 40 10.89 22.47 2.18
C ALA A 40 9.79 22.77 1.13
N ILE A 41 10.06 22.50 -0.15
CA ILE A 41 9.06 22.57 -1.22
C ILE A 41 8.05 21.42 -1.09
N LEU A 42 8.46 20.29 -0.53
CA LEU A 42 7.61 19.13 -0.39
C LEU A 42 6.70 19.32 0.82
N PRO A 43 5.39 19.01 0.69
CA PRO A 43 4.48 19.10 1.81
C PRO A 43 4.92 18.13 2.92
N GLU A 44 4.89 18.60 4.17
CA GLU A 44 5.10 17.73 5.31
C GLU A 44 4.00 16.67 5.37
N ARG A 45 4.40 15.43 5.65
CA ARG A 45 3.48 14.32 5.70
C ARG A 45 2.87 14.19 7.09
N ALA A 46 1.56 14.38 7.20
CA ALA A 46 0.81 14.03 8.40
C ALA A 46 0.64 12.49 8.51
N PRO A 47 0.87 11.89 9.69
CA PRO A 47 0.54 10.49 9.95
C PRO A 47 -0.96 10.22 9.75
N MET A 48 -1.29 9.02 9.28
CA MET A 48 -2.68 8.59 9.11
C MET A 48 -3.14 7.69 10.26
N THR A 49 -4.43 7.72 10.58
CA THR A 49 -5.04 6.80 11.54
C THR A 49 -4.83 5.35 11.13
N GLY A 50 -4.41 4.50 12.08
CA GLY A 50 -4.14 3.08 11.85
C GLY A 50 -2.71 2.79 11.36
N GLU A 51 -1.88 3.81 11.16
CA GLU A 51 -0.44 3.61 11.02
C GLU A 51 0.22 3.33 12.36
N ASP A 52 1.20 2.43 12.33
CA ASP A 52 2.04 2.16 13.49
C ASP A 52 2.99 3.35 13.73
N PRO A 53 3.04 3.92 14.95
CA PRO A 53 3.90 5.05 15.27
C PRO A 53 5.37 4.79 14.90
N GLY A 54 5.98 5.70 14.14
CA GLY A 54 7.38 5.59 13.73
C GLY A 54 7.64 4.68 12.52
N SER A 55 6.67 3.87 12.08
CA SER A 55 6.84 2.96 10.94
C SER A 55 7.20 3.69 9.63
N TYR A 56 6.59 4.87 9.37
CA TYR A 56 6.97 5.72 8.24
C TYR A 56 8.39 6.24 8.35
N SER A 57 8.82 6.69 9.53
CA SER A 57 10.16 7.23 9.73
C SER A 57 11.24 6.16 9.51
N ALA A 58 11.03 4.95 10.04
CA ALA A 58 11.93 3.82 9.81
C ALA A 58 11.98 3.42 8.33
N PHE A 59 10.83 3.36 7.66
CA PHE A 59 10.73 3.07 6.23
C PHE A 59 11.44 4.13 5.38
N HIS A 60 11.18 5.41 5.69
CA HIS A 60 11.77 6.56 5.02
C HIS A 60 13.29 6.52 5.14
N ALA A 61 13.83 6.38 6.35
CA ALA A 61 15.27 6.33 6.60
C ALA A 61 15.95 5.19 5.83
N ALA A 62 15.36 3.99 5.85
CA ALA A 62 15.88 2.83 5.12
C ALA A 62 15.88 3.05 3.60
N MET A 63 14.79 3.60 3.05
CA MET A 63 14.68 3.88 1.62
C MET A 63 15.60 5.02 1.17
N ALA A 64 15.72 6.10 1.96
CA ALA A 64 16.63 7.20 1.68
C ALA A 64 18.08 6.70 1.65
N ALA A 65 18.48 5.85 2.60
CA ALA A 65 19.79 5.21 2.61
C ALA A 65 20.01 4.31 1.38
N ALA A 66 19.01 3.52 1.00
CA ALA A 66 19.11 2.64 -0.17
C ALA A 66 19.16 3.40 -1.51
N LEU A 67 18.46 4.53 -1.61
CA LEU A 67 18.47 5.38 -2.80
C LEU A 67 19.76 6.20 -2.90
N ALA A 68 20.37 6.57 -1.77
CA ALA A 68 21.62 7.33 -1.68
C ALA A 68 21.68 8.49 -2.69
N PRO A 69 20.73 9.45 -2.65
CA PRO A 69 20.73 10.61 -3.54
C PRO A 69 22.00 11.45 -3.30
N ALA A 70 22.69 11.81 -4.38
CA ALA A 70 23.97 12.52 -4.34
C ALA A 70 23.85 14.01 -4.71
N SER A 71 22.67 14.45 -5.16
CA SER A 71 22.39 15.85 -5.46
C SER A 71 21.03 16.27 -4.88
N PRO A 72 20.79 17.58 -4.67
CA PRO A 72 19.50 18.04 -4.17
C PRO A 72 18.34 17.67 -5.10
N TYR A 73 18.60 17.64 -6.41
CA TYR A 73 17.58 17.22 -7.37
C TYR A 73 17.26 15.73 -7.28
N GLU A 74 18.30 14.89 -7.15
CA GLU A 74 18.10 13.46 -6.87
C GLU A 74 17.34 13.25 -5.55
N GLN A 75 17.58 14.10 -4.54
CA GLN A 75 16.90 14.03 -3.26
C GLN A 75 15.40 14.27 -3.40
N VAL A 76 14.97 15.30 -4.14
CA VAL A 76 13.54 15.56 -4.39
C VAL A 76 12.87 14.39 -5.11
N ILE A 77 13.55 13.79 -6.10
CA ILE A 77 13.01 12.62 -6.81
C ILE A 77 12.96 11.38 -5.90
N ALA A 78 13.97 11.20 -5.05
CA ALA A 78 14.00 10.12 -4.06
C ALA A 78 12.84 10.24 -3.07
N GLU A 79 12.59 11.42 -2.52
CA GLU A 79 11.47 11.68 -1.61
C GLU A 79 10.11 11.39 -2.25
N ASN A 80 9.91 11.81 -3.51
CA ASN A 80 8.70 11.48 -4.26
C ASN A 80 8.54 9.94 -4.43
N LEU A 81 9.63 9.24 -4.74
CA LEU A 81 9.62 7.78 -4.83
C LEU A 81 9.30 7.11 -3.49
N ILE A 82 9.88 7.59 -2.39
CA ILE A 82 9.61 7.10 -1.03
C ILE A 82 8.13 7.28 -0.70
N GLY A 83 7.55 8.45 -0.99
CA GLY A 83 6.12 8.71 -0.80
C GLY A 83 5.24 7.74 -1.59
N VAL A 84 5.54 7.50 -2.87
CA VAL A 84 4.79 6.53 -3.70
C VAL A 84 4.90 5.10 -3.17
N GLU A 85 6.09 4.67 -2.75
CA GLU A 85 6.31 3.33 -2.19
C GLU A 85 5.56 3.16 -0.86
N TRP A 86 5.51 4.21 -0.02
CA TRP A 86 4.76 4.19 1.23
C TRP A 86 3.25 4.13 0.99
N GLU A 87 2.71 4.95 0.08
CA GLU A 87 1.29 4.88 -0.31
C GLU A 87 0.93 3.51 -0.90
N LEU A 88 1.80 2.90 -1.70
CA LEU A 88 1.58 1.54 -2.20
C LEU A 88 1.43 0.52 -1.08
N LEU A 89 2.29 0.59 -0.06
CA LEU A 89 2.20 -0.28 1.11
C LEU A 89 0.86 -0.07 1.85
N GLN A 90 0.45 1.18 2.05
CA GLN A 90 -0.81 1.50 2.71
C GLN A 90 -2.02 0.98 1.91
N GLN A 91 -2.07 1.23 0.60
CA GLN A 91 -3.17 0.77 -0.25
C GLN A 91 -3.31 -0.75 -0.24
N ARG A 92 -2.18 -1.48 -0.24
CA ARG A 92 -2.18 -2.94 -0.11
C ARG A 92 -2.73 -3.39 1.25
N ARG A 93 -2.28 -2.78 2.35
CA ARG A 93 -2.79 -3.07 3.70
C ARG A 93 -4.30 -2.81 3.81
N MET A 94 -4.79 -1.69 3.29
CA MET A 94 -6.21 -1.34 3.31
C MET A 94 -7.05 -2.31 2.48
N ARG A 95 -6.58 -2.67 1.27
CA ARG A 95 -7.22 -3.70 0.45
C ARG A 95 -7.31 -5.05 1.18
N GLU A 96 -6.21 -5.50 1.76
CA GLU A 96 -6.16 -6.76 2.49
C GLU A 96 -7.09 -6.76 3.71
N ALA A 97 -7.19 -5.63 4.42
CA ALA A 97 -8.17 -5.47 5.49
C ALA A 97 -9.61 -5.58 4.96
N GLY A 98 -9.89 -5.00 3.79
CA GLY A 98 -11.16 -5.18 3.08
C GLY A 98 -11.47 -6.64 2.76
N LEU A 99 -10.53 -7.35 2.12
CA LEU A 99 -10.68 -8.78 1.78
C LEU A 99 -10.92 -9.66 3.02
N ARG A 100 -10.16 -9.43 4.10
CA ARG A 100 -10.36 -10.13 5.37
C ARG A 100 -11.74 -9.86 5.98
N ARG A 101 -12.23 -8.62 5.90
CA ARG A 101 -13.57 -8.28 6.38
C ARG A 101 -14.68 -9.01 5.62
N ILE A 102 -14.58 -9.08 4.30
CA ILE A 102 -15.55 -9.79 3.44
C ILE A 102 -15.58 -11.28 3.79
N THR A 103 -14.39 -11.89 3.85
CA THR A 103 -14.23 -13.31 4.23
C THR A 103 -14.84 -13.58 5.61
N ARG A 104 -14.54 -12.74 6.60
CA ARG A 104 -15.11 -12.83 7.96
C ARG A 104 -16.64 -12.76 7.94
N GLN A 105 -17.22 -11.79 7.23
CA GLN A 105 -18.67 -11.63 7.14
C GLN A 105 -19.35 -12.84 6.51
N ALA A 106 -18.75 -13.42 5.47
CA ALA A 106 -19.26 -14.61 4.83
C ALA A 106 -19.24 -15.84 5.77
N ILE A 107 -18.15 -16.04 6.51
CA ILE A 107 -18.06 -17.09 7.55
C ILE A 107 -19.15 -16.89 8.61
N CYS A 108 -19.28 -15.68 9.17
CA CYS A 108 -20.29 -15.38 10.18
C CYS A 108 -21.71 -15.65 9.66
N LYS A 109 -22.00 -15.24 8.42
CA LYS A 109 -23.30 -15.48 7.78
C LYS A 109 -23.58 -16.97 7.65
N ALA A 110 -22.62 -17.76 7.18
CA ALA A 110 -22.79 -19.19 7.01
C ALA A 110 -23.00 -19.93 8.32
N VAL A 111 -22.28 -19.56 9.40
CA VAL A 111 -22.50 -20.11 10.74
C VAL A 111 -23.91 -19.81 11.24
N VAL A 112 -24.38 -18.57 11.09
CA VAL A 112 -25.73 -18.18 11.49
C VAL A 112 -26.78 -18.95 10.69
N THR A 113 -26.61 -19.08 9.37
CA THR A 113 -27.51 -19.85 8.50
C THR A 113 -27.56 -21.32 8.91
N SER A 114 -26.40 -21.95 9.13
CA SER A 114 -26.31 -23.35 9.55
C SER A 114 -26.98 -23.59 10.91
N ARG A 115 -26.69 -22.74 11.91
CA ARG A 115 -27.32 -22.83 13.24
C ARG A 115 -28.82 -22.60 13.20
N ARG A 116 -29.30 -21.66 12.38
CA ARG A 116 -30.72 -21.41 12.20
C ARG A 116 -31.42 -22.62 11.57
N ALA A 117 -30.81 -23.25 10.57
CA ALA A 117 -31.33 -24.47 9.96
C ALA A 117 -31.39 -25.62 10.97
N ALA A 118 -30.34 -25.82 11.77
CA ALA A 118 -30.33 -26.81 12.85
C ALA A 118 -31.40 -26.56 13.91
N HIS A 119 -31.60 -25.30 14.32
CA HIS A 119 -32.64 -24.92 15.26
C HIS A 119 -34.05 -25.19 14.71
N ILE A 120 -34.33 -24.82 13.46
CA ILE A 120 -35.61 -25.12 12.81
C ILE A 120 -35.85 -26.63 12.73
N ALA A 121 -34.82 -27.42 12.39
CA ALA A 121 -34.93 -28.87 12.33
C ALA A 121 -35.17 -29.50 13.71
N LYS A 122 -34.55 -28.96 14.78
CA LYS A 122 -34.82 -29.35 16.17
C LYS A 122 -36.26 -29.03 16.54
N LEU A 123 -36.69 -27.79 16.31
CA LEU A 123 -38.04 -27.32 16.61
C LEU A 123 -39.10 -28.20 15.92
N ALA A 124 -38.89 -28.57 14.66
CA ALA A 124 -39.80 -29.47 13.94
C ALA A 124 -39.90 -30.87 14.60
N LYS A 125 -38.80 -31.39 15.16
CA LYS A 125 -38.79 -32.66 15.91
C LYS A 125 -39.50 -32.51 17.24
N ASP A 126 -39.26 -31.42 17.96
CA ASP A 126 -39.84 -31.16 19.28
C ASP A 126 -41.36 -30.99 19.17
N VAL A 127 -41.84 -30.23 18.17
CA VAL A 127 -43.26 -30.09 17.85
C VAL A 127 -43.90 -31.44 17.53
N LYS A 128 -43.20 -32.29 16.76
CA LYS A 128 -43.69 -33.64 16.44
C LYS A 128 -43.80 -34.51 17.69
N ALA A 129 -42.78 -34.52 18.53
CA ALA A 129 -42.76 -35.29 19.77
C ALA A 129 -43.85 -34.83 20.76
N HIS A 130 -44.08 -33.52 20.88
CA HIS A 130 -45.15 -32.96 21.71
C HIS A 130 -46.54 -33.43 21.27
N LYS A 131 -46.80 -33.42 19.95
CA LYS A 131 -48.04 -33.94 19.37
C LYS A 131 -48.22 -35.44 19.62
N GLU A 132 -47.15 -36.23 19.48
CA GLU A 132 -47.16 -37.67 19.76
C GLU A 132 -47.42 -37.98 21.24
N ALA A 133 -47.01 -37.10 22.15
CA ALA A 133 -47.32 -37.19 23.58
C ALA A 133 -48.75 -36.75 23.94
N GLY A 134 -49.59 -36.39 22.95
CA GLY A 134 -50.96 -35.92 23.14
C GLY A 134 -51.07 -34.43 23.50
N GLY A 135 -49.97 -33.68 23.41
CA GLY A 135 -49.97 -32.24 23.59
C GLY A 135 -50.52 -31.49 22.38
N ASP A 136 -51.25 -30.41 22.62
CA ASP A 136 -51.77 -29.55 21.55
C ASP A 136 -50.71 -28.53 21.11
N SER A 137 -50.75 -28.18 19.83
CA SER A 137 -49.90 -27.16 19.21
C SER A 137 -49.98 -25.79 19.86
N GLU A 138 -51.12 -25.39 20.43
CA GLU A 138 -51.26 -24.10 21.13
C GLU A 138 -50.52 -24.07 22.48
N THR A 139 -50.24 -25.24 23.05
CA THR A 139 -49.53 -25.38 24.35
C THR A 139 -48.03 -25.60 24.19
N PHE A 140 -47.53 -25.69 22.95
CA PHE A 140 -46.11 -25.92 22.69
C PHE A 140 -45.32 -24.62 22.81
N GLU A 141 -44.46 -24.53 23.82
CA GLU A 141 -43.54 -23.41 24.00
C GLU A 141 -42.23 -23.67 23.27
N ALA A 142 -42.00 -22.90 22.19
CA ALA A 142 -40.78 -23.00 21.40
C ALA A 142 -39.61 -22.29 22.11
N GLU A 143 -38.46 -22.97 22.19
CA GLU A 143 -37.20 -22.29 22.47
C GLU A 143 -36.91 -21.27 21.35
N LEU A 144 -36.48 -20.07 21.72
CA LEU A 144 -36.10 -19.04 20.75
C LEU A 144 -34.70 -19.32 20.17
N PHE A 145 -34.50 -18.94 18.90
CA PHE A 145 -33.18 -19.00 18.28
C PHE A 145 -32.23 -17.96 18.89
N ASP A 146 -31.13 -18.41 19.48
CA ASP A 146 -30.08 -17.54 19.98
C ASP A 146 -29.18 -17.01 18.84
N GLU A 147 -29.58 -15.88 18.29
CA GLU A 147 -28.85 -15.22 17.20
C GLU A 147 -27.51 -14.64 17.66
N GLU A 148 -27.40 -14.18 18.91
CA GLU A 148 -26.17 -13.60 19.44
C GLU A 148 -25.09 -14.67 19.62
N ALA A 149 -25.43 -15.82 20.19
CA ALA A 149 -24.51 -16.95 20.29
C ALA A 149 -24.07 -17.47 18.92
N ALA A 150 -24.97 -17.46 17.93
CA ALA A 150 -24.63 -17.83 16.56
C ALA A 150 -23.64 -16.84 15.92
N LYS A 151 -23.85 -15.53 16.10
CA LYS A 151 -22.90 -14.49 15.64
C LYS A 151 -21.55 -14.62 16.34
N ALA A 152 -21.53 -14.78 17.66
CA ALA A 152 -20.30 -14.93 18.44
C ALA A 152 -19.48 -16.15 17.99
N ALA A 153 -20.14 -17.28 17.70
CA ALA A 153 -19.48 -18.46 17.16
C ALA A 153 -18.93 -18.22 15.74
N GLY A 154 -19.66 -17.47 14.92
CA GLY A 154 -19.18 -17.04 13.61
C GLY A 154 -17.90 -16.21 13.70
N GLU A 155 -17.88 -15.20 14.58
CA GLU A 155 -16.70 -14.36 14.81
C GLU A 155 -15.52 -15.19 15.34
N HIS A 156 -15.78 -16.13 16.26
CA HIS A 156 -14.75 -17.03 16.78
C HIS A 156 -14.16 -17.93 15.69
N LEU A 157 -15.00 -18.50 14.81
CA LEU A 157 -14.55 -19.31 13.68
C LEU A 157 -13.70 -18.46 12.71
N ALA A 158 -14.17 -17.26 12.36
CA ALA A 158 -13.44 -16.38 11.46
C ALA A 158 -12.10 -15.91 12.03
N ALA A 159 -12.04 -15.64 13.34
CA ALA A 159 -10.79 -15.27 14.03
C ALA A 159 -9.75 -16.40 14.00
N ARG A 160 -10.17 -17.66 14.16
CA ARG A 160 -9.27 -18.81 14.04
C ARG A 160 -8.80 -19.03 12.60
N ALA A 161 -9.68 -18.87 11.62
CA ALA A 161 -9.33 -18.98 10.19
C ALA A 161 -8.26 -17.95 9.77
N ALA A 162 -8.32 -16.74 10.35
CA ALA A 162 -7.34 -15.68 10.11
C ALA A 162 -6.11 -15.73 11.06
N SER A 163 -5.97 -16.79 11.87
CA SER A 163 -4.87 -16.89 12.83
C SER A 163 -3.53 -17.17 12.13
N ALA A 164 -2.45 -16.63 12.69
CA ALA A 164 -1.09 -16.99 12.28
C ALA A 164 -0.66 -18.39 12.77
N ASN A 165 -1.44 -19.03 13.65
CA ASN A 165 -1.17 -20.38 14.13
C ASN A 165 -1.75 -21.41 13.11
N PRO A 166 -0.91 -22.26 12.50
CA PRO A 166 -1.36 -23.21 11.47
C PRO A 166 -2.39 -24.22 11.96
N ASP A 167 -2.28 -24.71 13.20
CA ASP A 167 -3.20 -25.71 13.75
C ASP A 167 -4.59 -25.12 13.96
N LYS A 168 -4.66 -23.88 14.49
CA LYS A 168 -5.93 -23.15 14.63
C LYS A 168 -6.58 -22.89 13.29
N GLN A 169 -5.78 -22.56 12.29
CA GLN A 169 -6.25 -22.30 10.94
C GLN A 169 -6.75 -23.58 10.26
N ALA A 170 -6.02 -24.69 10.36
CA ALA A 170 -6.41 -25.97 9.80
C ALA A 170 -7.76 -26.46 10.35
N GLY A 171 -7.93 -26.45 11.68
CA GLY A 171 -9.21 -26.82 12.30
C GLY A 171 -10.36 -25.89 11.90
N ALA A 172 -10.09 -24.59 11.74
CA ALA A 172 -11.11 -23.66 11.24
C ALA A 172 -11.48 -23.92 9.78
N HIS A 173 -10.53 -24.30 8.93
CA HIS A 173 -10.80 -24.64 7.53
C HIS A 173 -11.65 -25.91 7.40
N GLU A 174 -11.39 -26.92 8.24
CA GLU A 174 -12.24 -28.12 8.32
C GLU A 174 -13.68 -27.78 8.73
N GLU A 175 -13.86 -26.90 9.72
CA GLU A 175 -15.18 -26.44 10.13
C GLU A 175 -15.88 -25.61 9.05
N ILE A 176 -15.15 -24.76 8.32
CA ILE A 176 -15.67 -24.01 7.16
C ILE A 176 -16.12 -24.97 6.05
N ALA A 177 -15.34 -26.01 5.77
CA ALA A 177 -15.70 -27.07 4.83
C ALA A 177 -16.96 -27.83 5.26
N ALA A 178 -17.09 -28.14 6.56
CA ALA A 178 -18.29 -28.76 7.11
C ALA A 178 -19.55 -27.88 7.00
N LEU A 179 -19.40 -26.56 6.86
CA LEU A 179 -20.49 -25.63 6.55
C LEU A 179 -20.84 -25.59 5.06
N GLY A 180 -20.18 -26.39 4.22
CA GLY A 180 -20.39 -26.44 2.77
C GLY A 180 -19.69 -25.32 1.99
N MET A 181 -18.66 -24.69 2.58
CA MET A 181 -17.87 -23.67 1.92
C MET A 181 -16.45 -24.18 1.68
N ASP A 182 -15.88 -23.89 0.51
CA ASP A 182 -14.46 -24.10 0.28
C ASP A 182 -13.66 -22.82 0.65
N PRO A 183 -12.61 -22.88 1.49
CA PRO A 183 -11.83 -21.71 1.88
C PRO A 183 -11.16 -20.97 0.70
N VAL A 184 -10.76 -21.68 -0.36
CA VAL A 184 -10.16 -21.08 -1.55
C VAL A 184 -11.21 -20.38 -2.39
N ASP A 185 -12.39 -20.97 -2.55
CA ASP A 185 -13.52 -20.33 -3.22
C ASP A 185 -13.99 -19.09 -2.47
N LEU A 186 -14.01 -19.14 -1.14
CA LEU A 186 -14.34 -18.00 -0.28
C LEU A 186 -13.36 -16.84 -0.51
N MET A 187 -12.07 -17.14 -0.56
CA MET A 187 -11.04 -16.17 -0.91
C MET A 187 -11.25 -15.63 -2.32
N GLY A 188 -11.47 -16.51 -3.30
CA GLY A 188 -11.70 -16.14 -4.70
C GLY A 188 -12.90 -15.21 -4.88
N GLU A 189 -13.98 -15.47 -4.14
CA GLU A 189 -15.17 -14.63 -4.14
C GLU A 189 -14.90 -13.26 -3.50
N ALA A 190 -14.12 -13.21 -2.42
CA ALA A 190 -13.67 -11.94 -1.85
C ALA A 190 -12.86 -11.11 -2.86
N TYR A 191 -12.00 -11.75 -3.66
CA TYR A 191 -11.23 -11.08 -4.72
C TYR A 191 -12.08 -10.64 -5.92
N ARG A 192 -13.14 -11.39 -6.26
CA ARG A 192 -14.10 -11.02 -7.31
C ARG A 192 -15.15 -10.01 -6.85
N SER A 193 -15.24 -9.76 -5.54
CA SER A 193 -16.22 -8.82 -5.00
C SER A 193 -16.04 -7.44 -5.60
N TRP A 194 -17.16 -6.82 -5.98
CA TRP A 194 -17.21 -5.43 -6.44
C TRP A 194 -17.29 -4.45 -5.26
N GLU A 195 -16.93 -4.91 -4.05
CA GLU A 195 -16.94 -4.03 -2.89
C GLU A 195 -15.96 -2.88 -3.08
N ARG A 196 -16.47 -1.66 -2.90
CA ARG A 196 -15.69 -0.43 -3.04
C ARG A 196 -14.42 -0.42 -2.18
N ALA A 197 -14.46 -1.11 -1.04
CA ALA A 197 -13.34 -1.27 -0.13
C ALA A 197 -12.19 -2.15 -0.67
N VAL A 198 -12.36 -2.80 -1.83
CA VAL A 198 -11.34 -3.60 -2.50
C VAL A 198 -11.01 -2.98 -3.86
N THR A 199 -12.03 -2.63 -4.64
CA THR A 199 -11.87 -2.13 -6.02
C THR A 199 -11.13 -0.79 -6.08
N VAL A 200 -11.47 0.17 -5.22
CA VAL A 200 -10.81 1.49 -5.18
C VAL A 200 -9.32 1.35 -4.87
N HIS A 201 -8.97 0.49 -3.91
CA HIS A 201 -7.56 0.26 -3.56
C HIS A 201 -6.82 -0.50 -4.66
N ASN A 202 -7.46 -1.43 -5.37
CA ASN A 202 -6.86 -2.10 -6.53
C ASN A 202 -6.54 -1.10 -7.66
N GLU A 203 -7.47 -0.22 -8.00
CA GLU A 203 -7.26 0.82 -9.01
C GLU A 203 -6.13 1.78 -8.60
N ALA A 204 -6.13 2.22 -7.34
CA ALA A 204 -5.08 3.06 -6.79
C ALA A 204 -3.70 2.37 -6.83
N ILE A 205 -3.62 1.08 -6.50
CA ILE A 205 -2.37 0.29 -6.57
C ILE A 205 -1.85 0.27 -8.02
N VAL A 206 -2.69 -0.01 -9.01
CA VAL A 206 -2.26 -0.04 -10.42
C VAL A 206 -1.72 1.33 -10.87
N ALA A 207 -2.41 2.41 -10.53
CA ALA A 207 -1.99 3.77 -10.85
C ALA A 207 -0.65 4.13 -10.16
N LEU A 208 -0.52 3.81 -8.88
CA LEU A 208 0.70 4.05 -8.11
C LEU A 208 1.87 3.19 -8.60
N GLU A 209 1.66 1.94 -9.01
CA GLU A 209 2.71 1.10 -9.58
C GLU A 209 3.23 1.66 -10.91
N ARG A 210 2.35 2.23 -11.74
CA ARG A 210 2.77 2.94 -12.95
C ARG A 210 3.64 4.15 -12.59
N ARG A 211 3.18 5.00 -11.69
CA ARG A 211 3.91 6.19 -11.23
C ARG A 211 5.27 5.79 -10.62
N ARG A 212 5.30 4.75 -9.79
CA ARG A 212 6.51 4.18 -9.19
C ARG A 212 7.54 3.81 -10.26
N ARG A 213 7.11 3.09 -11.30
CA ARG A 213 8.01 2.69 -12.41
C ARG A 213 8.57 3.90 -13.15
N GLU A 214 7.74 4.91 -13.40
CA GLU A 214 8.15 6.15 -14.08
C GLU A 214 9.18 6.92 -13.23
N VAL A 215 8.88 7.19 -11.95
CA VAL A 215 9.79 7.89 -11.03
C VAL A 215 11.08 7.12 -10.81
N ARG A 216 11.02 5.79 -10.61
CA ARG A 216 12.21 4.94 -10.47
C ARG A 216 13.09 4.97 -11.71
N ARG A 217 12.50 4.92 -12.91
CA ARG A 217 13.24 5.05 -14.18
C ARG A 217 13.97 6.38 -14.25
N TYR A 218 13.28 7.47 -13.89
CA TYR A 218 13.87 8.81 -13.87
C TYR A 218 15.03 8.91 -12.87
N PHE A 219 14.84 8.44 -11.65
CA PHE A 219 15.87 8.40 -10.63
C PHE A 219 17.11 7.61 -11.07
N ASN A 220 16.90 6.40 -11.60
CA ASN A 220 18.00 5.57 -12.10
C ASN A 220 18.75 6.23 -13.27
N ALA A 221 18.05 6.99 -14.13
CA ALA A 221 18.67 7.73 -15.22
C ALA A 221 19.56 8.87 -14.70
N LEU A 222 19.18 9.54 -13.60
CA LEU A 222 20.03 10.52 -12.92
C LEU A 222 21.29 9.86 -12.35
N GLN A 223 21.13 8.74 -11.63
CA GLN A 223 22.26 8.03 -11.04
C GLN A 223 23.28 7.57 -12.10
N ARG A 224 22.82 7.11 -13.26
CA ARG A 224 23.70 6.70 -14.37
C ARG A 224 24.49 7.85 -14.99
N LYS A 225 24.01 9.09 -14.85
CA LYS A 225 24.68 10.29 -15.35
C LYS A 225 25.63 10.92 -14.33
N ARG A 226 25.77 10.31 -13.14
CA ARG A 226 26.74 10.78 -12.15
C ARG A 226 28.13 10.80 -12.78
N PRO A 227 28.93 11.86 -12.53
CA PRO A 227 30.33 11.85 -12.91
C PRO A 227 30.99 10.61 -12.29
N ALA A 228 31.81 9.89 -13.07
CA ALA A 228 32.69 8.90 -12.48
C ALA A 228 33.59 9.61 -11.45
N ALA A 229 33.85 8.97 -10.31
CA ALA A 229 34.79 9.51 -9.33
C ALA A 229 36.10 9.89 -10.04
N PRO A 230 36.69 11.07 -9.77
CA PRO A 230 38.00 11.39 -10.32
C PRO A 230 38.95 10.27 -9.91
N ARG A 231 39.57 9.61 -10.90
CA ARG A 231 40.69 8.70 -10.64
C ARG A 231 41.71 9.50 -9.84
N GLU A 232 42.11 9.00 -8.68
CA GLU A 232 43.30 9.50 -7.99
C GLU A 232 44.43 9.51 -9.03
N ILE A 233 44.85 10.71 -9.40
CA ILE A 233 46.08 10.89 -10.16
C ILE A 233 47.16 10.57 -9.15
N ASP A 234 47.73 9.38 -9.24
CA ASP A 234 48.93 8.99 -8.50
C ASP A 234 49.99 10.06 -8.82
N HIS A 235 50.17 11.01 -7.91
CA HIS A 235 51.32 11.89 -7.96
C HIS A 235 52.51 11.06 -7.52
N ASP A 236 53.25 10.53 -8.49
CA ASP A 236 54.56 9.96 -8.28
C ASP A 236 55.47 11.05 -7.64
N PRO A 237 55.94 10.87 -6.39
CA PRO A 237 56.70 11.89 -5.69
C PRO A 237 58.20 11.88 -6.07
N THR A 238 58.60 11.30 -7.19
CA THR A 238 60.02 11.22 -7.60
C THR A 238 60.36 11.93 -8.91
N GLU A 239 60.13 13.24 -9.00
CA GLU A 239 60.92 14.12 -9.87
C GLU A 239 61.25 15.44 -9.14
N GLN A 240 62.43 15.47 -8.50
CA GLN A 240 63.20 16.67 -8.16
C GLN A 240 64.61 16.54 -8.73
#